data_AF-A0A5S9M615-F1
#
_entry.id   AF-A0A5S9M615-F1
#
_cell.length_a   1.000
_cell.length_b   1.000
_cell.length_c   1.000
_cell.angle_alpha   90.00
_cell.angle_beta   90.00
_cell.angle_gamma   90.00
#
_symmetry.space_group_name_H-M   'P 1'
#
loop_
_entity.id
_entity.type
_entity.pdbx_description
1 polymer ?
#
loop_
_entity_poly.entity_id
_entity_poly.type
_entity_poly.pdbx_seq_one_letter_code
_entity_poly.pdbx_strand_id
1 'polypeptide(L)' 'MNVLIIGRGGREHTIAWKVNQSELVSQVFVAPGNDGMTDAAKLVPIDEGDHESLIRFAKRKRNRLNHCRSRGSFNRRCR' A
#
# COMPACT_ATOMS: atom_id res chain seq x y z
N MET A 1 -2.08 8.98 -3.36
CA MET A 1 -0.88 8.66 -2.52
C MET A 1 -0.98 7.23 -2.00
N ASN A 2 0.13 6.50 -1.93
CA ASN A 2 0.15 5.16 -1.35
C ASN A 2 0.54 5.26 0.12
N VAL A 3 -0.26 4.67 1.01
CA VAL A 3 -0.02 4.69 2.45
C VAL A 3 0.27 3.27 2.91
N LEU A 4 1.34 3.10 3.71
CA LEU A 4 1.68 1.84 4.36
C LEU A 4 1.57 2.04 5.87
N ILE A 5 0.74 1.22 6.51
CA ILE A 5 0.51 1.20 7.95
C ILE A 5 1.13 -0.10 8.48
N ILE A 6 1.89 -0.01 9.56
CA ILE A 6 2.57 -1.15 10.16
C ILE A 6 1.88 -1.47 11.48
N GLY A 7 1.50 -2.73 11.67
CA GLY A 7 0.88 -3.26 12.88
C GLY A 7 -0.36 -4.10 12.60
N ARG A 8 -0.91 -4.65 13.68
CA ARG A 8 -2.02 -5.61 13.70
C ARG A 8 -3.13 -5.27 14.72
N GLY A 9 -3.02 -4.12 15.39
CA GLY A 9 -3.93 -3.71 16.44
C GLY A 9 -5.19 -3.00 15.91
N GLY A 10 -6.13 -2.73 16.83
CA GLY A 10 -7.36 -2.01 16.50
C GLY A 10 -7.13 -0.54 16.15
N ARG A 11 -6.01 0.05 16.60
CA ARG A 11 -5.65 1.45 16.29
C ARG A 11 -5.31 1.61 14.82
N GLU A 12 -4.53 0.68 14.29
CA GLU A 12 -4.12 0.64 12.89
C GLU A 12 -5.32 0.46 11.97
N HIS A 13 -6.31 -0.33 12.39
CA HIS A 13 -7.56 -0.50 11.66
C HIS A 13 -8.32 0.83 11.52
N THR A 14 -8.52 1.57 12.61
CA THR A 14 -9.23 2.86 12.56
C THR A 14 -8.50 3.87 11.68
N ILE A 15 -7.15 3.89 11.74
CA ILE A 15 -6.33 4.76 10.87
C ILE A 15 -6.50 4.33 9.41
N ALA A 16 -6.39 3.04 9.10
CA ALA A 16 -6.54 2.53 7.74
C ALA A 16 -7.93 2.88 7.16
N TRP A 17 -8.99 2.68 7.96
CA TRP A 17 -10.35 3.01 7.59
C TRP A 17 -10.54 4.51 7.31
N LYS A 18 -10.00 5.37 8.18
CA LYS A 18 -10.14 6.83 7.99
C LYS A 18 -9.30 7.34 6.81
N VAL A 19 -8.11 6.81 6.63
CA VAL A 19 -7.21 7.14 5.51
C VAL A 19 -7.81 6.69 4.18
N ASN A 20 -8.49 5.54 4.13
CA ASN A 20 -9.15 5.04 2.93
C ASN A 20 -10.32 5.93 2.46
N GLN A 21 -10.88 6.78 3.34
CA GLN A 21 -11.92 7.75 2.97
C GLN A 21 -11.36 9.02 2.32
N SER A 22 -10.05 9.24 2.35
CA SER A 22 -9.44 10.45 1.79
C SER A 22 -9.24 10.31 0.28
N GLU A 23 -9.75 11.26 -0.50
CA GLU A 23 -9.59 11.29 -1.96
C GLU A 23 -8.13 11.44 -2.43
N LEU A 24 -7.25 11.93 -1.54
CA LEU A 24 -5.81 12.06 -1.82
C LEU A 24 -5.09 10.70 -1.76
N VAL A 25 -5.72 9.69 -1.15
CA VAL A 25 -5.16 8.36 -0.96
C VAL A 25 -5.64 7.45 -2.08
N SER A 26 -4.70 6.75 -2.71
CA SER A 26 -4.98 5.87 -3.84
C SER A 26 -5.06 4.41 -3.40
N GLN A 27 -4.18 4.01 -2.49
CA GLN A 27 -4.11 2.64 -1.97
C GLN A 27 -3.59 2.71 -0.52
N VAL A 28 -4.26 1.99 0.39
CA VAL A 28 -3.80 1.74 1.75
C VAL A 28 -3.29 0.29 1.82
N PHE A 29 -2.11 0.11 2.41
CA PHE A 29 -1.49 -1.17 2.70
C PHE A 29 -1.30 -1.31 4.21
N VAL A 30 -1.57 -2.50 4.75
CA VAL A 30 -1.33 -2.80 6.18
C VAL A 30 -0.44 -4.04 6.26
N ALA A 31 0.61 -3.99 7.08
CA ALA A 31 1.54 -5.10 7.29
C ALA A 31 1.82 -5.31 8.79
N PRO A 32 1.63 -6.53 9.35
CA PRO A 32 0.97 -7.70 8.75
C PRO A 32 -0.56 -7.54 8.65
N GLY A 33 -1.15 -6.70 9.52
CA GLY A 33 -2.59 -6.49 9.62
C GLY A 33 -3.37 -7.68 10.19
N ASN A 34 -4.69 -7.55 10.20
CA ASN A 34 -5.63 -8.59 10.62
C ASN A 34 -6.74 -8.71 9.55
N ASP A 35 -7.37 -9.87 9.44
CA ASP A 35 -8.39 -10.17 8.42
C ASP A 35 -9.59 -9.19 8.47
N GLY A 36 -9.85 -8.59 9.64
CA GLY A 36 -10.86 -7.54 9.78
C GLY A 36 -10.54 -6.21 9.08
N MET A 37 -9.33 -6.01 8.56
CA MET A 37 -8.91 -4.79 7.86
C MET A 37 -8.95 -4.92 6.34
N THR A 38 -9.28 -6.11 5.82
CA THR A 38 -9.25 -6.42 4.37
C THR A 38 -10.22 -5.56 3.56
N ASP A 39 -11.31 -5.10 4.19
CA ASP A 39 -12.31 -4.23 3.56
C ASP A 39 -11.81 -2.78 3.39
N ALA A 40 -10.89 -2.33 4.26
CA ALA A 40 -10.37 -0.97 4.27
C ALA A 40 -8.97 -0.84 3.65
N ALA A 41 -8.18 -1.91 3.62
CA ALA A 41 -6.81 -1.88 3.14
C ALA A 41 -6.32 -3.23 2.61
N LYS A 42 -5.26 -3.20 1.79
CA LYS A 42 -4.58 -4.42 1.35
C LYS A 42 -3.62 -4.93 2.41
N LEU A 43 -3.90 -6.13 2.89
CA LEU A 43 -3.02 -6.86 3.79
C LEU A 43 -1.75 -7.30 3.05
N VAL A 44 -0.61 -7.14 3.71
CA VAL A 44 0.70 -7.53 3.21
C VAL A 44 1.29 -8.44 4.28
N PRO A 45 1.57 -9.73 3.97
CA PRO A 45 2.07 -10.69 4.95
C PRO A 45 3.57 -10.48 5.19
N ILE A 46 3.93 -9.31 5.70
CA ILE A 46 5.27 -8.95 6.14
C ILE A 46 5.16 -8.66 7.63
N ASP A 47 6.03 -9.30 8.42
CA ASP A 47 6.07 -9.10 9.86
C ASP A 47 6.50 -7.67 10.21
N GLU A 48 5.98 -7.16 11.32
CA GLU A 48 6.32 -5.82 11.82
C GLU A 48 7.80 -5.70 12.23
N GLY A 49 8.46 -6.82 12.56
CA GLY A 49 9.89 -6.89 12.84
C GLY A 49 10.78 -6.95 11.59
N ASP A 50 10.24 -7.30 10.43
CA ASP A 50 11.00 -7.39 9.17
C ASP A 50 11.05 -6.03 8.44
N HIS A 51 11.82 -5.13 9.04
CA HIS A 51 12.07 -3.80 8.52
C HIS A 51 12.68 -3.81 7.11
N GLU A 52 13.50 -4.82 6.77
CA GLU A 52 14.14 -4.89 5.46
C GLU A 52 13.11 -5.16 4.36
N SER A 53 12.22 -6.12 4.59
CA SER A 53 11.10 -6.41 3.68
C SER A 53 10.14 -5.24 3.57
N LEU A 54 9.85 -4.53 4.67
CA LEU A 54 9.01 -3.33 4.66
C LEU A 54 9.62 -2.19 3.82
N ILE A 55 10.92 -1.92 3.99
CA ILE A 55 11.64 -0.91 3.20
C ILE A 55 11.65 -1.30 1.73
N ARG A 56 11.92 -2.58 1.42
CA ARG A 56 11.91 -3.10 0.04
C ARG A 56 10.53 -2.96 -0.58
N PHE A 57 9.47 -3.27 0.17
CA PHE A 57 8.09 -3.11 -0.26
C PHE A 57 7.75 -1.65 -0.55
N ALA A 58 8.07 -0.74 0.37
CA ALA A 58 7.83 0.69 0.21
C ALA A 58 8.59 1.27 -1.00
N LYS A 59 9.87 0.94 -1.16
CA LYS A 59 10.68 1.32 -2.34
C LYS A 59 10.08 0.80 -3.64
N ARG A 60 9.64 -0.46 -3.67
CA ARG A 60 9.01 -1.07 -4.86
C ARG A 60 7.70 -0.37 -5.23
N LYS A 61 6.83 -0.06 -4.26
CA LYS A 61 5.56 0.63 -4.49
C LYS A 61 5.75 2.09 -4.89
N ARG A 62 6.75 2.78 -4.36
CA ARG A 62 7.15 4.13 -4.79
C ARG A 62 7.67 4.12 -6.23
N ASN A 63 8.55 3.19 -6.57
CA ASN A 63 9.14 3.14 -7.91
C ASN A 63 8.14 2.71 -9.00
N ARG A 64 7.09 1.93 -8.66
CA ARG A 64 6.01 1.61 -9.62
C ARG A 64 5.22 2.84 -10.07
N LEU A 65 5.14 3.88 -9.23
CA LEU A 65 4.56 5.18 -9.62
C LEU A 65 5.47 5.96 -10.59
N ASN A 66 6.80 5.80 -10.47
CA ASN A 66 7.77 6.52 -11.30
C ASN A 66 8.10 5.81 -12.63
N HIS A 67 7.99 4.47 -12.67
CA HIS A 67 8.32 3.72 -13.88
C HIS A 67 7.24 3.81 -14.98
N CYS A 68 6.07 4.36 -14.70
CA CYS A 68 5.00 4.49 -15.69
C CYS A 68 5.07 5.81 -16.51
N ARG A 69 6.07 6.67 -16.31
CA ARG A 69 6.18 7.97 -17.02
C ARG A 69 7.34 8.11 -18.00
N SER A 70 8.19 7.10 -18.19
CA SER A 70 9.36 7.20 -19.10
C SER A 70 9.30 6.32 -20.36
N ARG A 71 8.18 5.65 -20.65
CA ARG A 71 7.97 5.07 -21.99
C ARG A 71 7.23 6.06 -22.87
N GLY A 72 8.00 7.00 -23.42
CA GLY A 72 7.69 7.60 -24.70
C GLY A 72 7.65 6.51 -25.75
N SER A 73 6.47 5.92 -25.94
CA SER A 73 6.02 5.36 -27.21
C SER A 73 4.54 5.07 -27.08
N PHE A 74 3.80 5.86 -27.82
CA PHE A 74 2.49 5.55 -28.39
C PHE A 74 2.20 4.04 -28.45
N ASN A 75 0.95 3.69 -28.10
CA ASN A 75 0.23 2.51 -28.58
C ASN A 75 0.49 1.20 -27.81
N ARG A 76 -0.43 0.85 -26.89
CA ARG A 76 -1.51 -0.15 -27.13
C ARG A 76 -2.07 -0.68 -25.79
N ARG A 77 -3.34 -0.35 -25.57
CA ARG A 77 -4.43 -1.15 -24.99
C ARG A 77 -4.06 -2.16 -23.90
N CYS A 78 -4.55 -1.85 -22.70
CA CYS A 78 -5.10 -2.83 -21.78
C CYS A 78 -6.01 -3.81 -22.54
N ARG A 79 -5.70 -5.09 -22.45
CA ARG A 79 -6.68 -6.18 -22.39
C ARG A 79 -6.48 -6.86 -21.05
#